data_AF-C9Y1N7-F1
#
_entry.id   AF-C9Y1N7-F1
#
_cell.length_a   1.000
_cell.length_b   1.000
_cell.length_c   1.000
_cell.angle_alpha   90.00
_cell.angle_beta   90.00
_cell.angle_gamma   90.00
#
_symmetry.space_group_name_H-M   'P 1'
#
loop_
_entity.id
_entity.type
_entity.pdbx_description
1 polymer ?
#
loop_
_entity_poly.entity_id
_entity_poly.type
_entity_poly.pdbx_seq_one_letter_code
_entity_poly.pdbx_strand_id
1 'polypeptide(L)'
;MFAKGTTPVQDELQEAFKVARRLKLWAKRPEQMNTRILKAFLKLSDETDRKVSEAQLKQEVGEDNFDINFVQMKNIAEKNHGKVFDVNGSEVSIWPPVAAAVEEFRRTVFSK
;
A
#
# COMPACT_ATOMS: atom_id res chain seq x y z
N MET A 1 -12.18 -19.98 28.56
CA MET A 1 -12.42 -18.78 27.73
C MET A 1 -11.77 -19.01 26.39
N PHE A 2 -12.53 -19.30 25.34
CA PHE A 2 -11.96 -19.47 24.00
C PHE A 2 -11.74 -18.09 23.39
N ALA A 3 -10.49 -17.77 23.05
CA ALA A 3 -10.20 -16.62 22.21
C ALA A 3 -10.99 -16.78 20.91
N LYS A 4 -11.81 -15.78 20.56
CA LYS A 4 -12.41 -15.70 19.23
C LYS A 4 -11.29 -15.40 18.24
N GLY A 5 -10.60 -16.42 17.76
CA GLY A 5 -9.69 -16.30 16.63
C GLY A 5 -10.51 -15.99 15.38
N THR A 6 -10.25 -14.86 14.75
CA THR A 6 -10.77 -14.56 13.42
C THR A 6 -10.18 -15.53 12.39
N THR A 7 -10.94 -15.86 11.35
CA THR A 7 -10.41 -16.64 10.23
C THR A 7 -9.61 -15.74 9.28
N PRO A 8 -8.63 -16.28 8.52
CA PRO A 8 -7.82 -15.48 7.60
C PRO A 8 -8.62 -14.59 6.64
N VAL A 9 -9.75 -15.09 6.14
CA VAL A 9 -10.67 -14.33 5.27
C VAL A 9 -11.27 -13.11 5.97
N GLN A 10 -11.60 -13.25 7.27
CA GLN A 10 -12.17 -12.15 8.03
C GLN A 10 -11.11 -11.09 8.36
N ASP A 11 -9.87 -11.50 8.63
CA ASP A 11 -8.75 -10.58 8.84
C ASP A 11 -8.42 -9.77 7.58
N GLU A 12 -8.42 -10.42 6.41
CA GLU A 12 -8.21 -9.73 5.12
C GLU A 12 -9.32 -8.71 4.82
N LEU A 13 -10.58 -9.06 5.09
CA LEU A 13 -11.69 -8.14 4.89
C LEU A 13 -11.58 -6.90 5.80
N GLN A 14 -11.26 -7.10 7.08
CA GLN A 14 -11.04 -5.99 8.03
C GLN A 14 -9.87 -5.11 7.60
N GLU A 15 -8.80 -5.73 7.12
CA GLU A 15 -7.62 -5.05 6.60
C GLU A 15 -7.98 -4.18 5.39
N ALA A 16 -8.72 -4.72 4.42
CA ALA A 16 -9.15 -3.98 3.23
C ALA A 16 -10.02 -2.77 3.61
N PHE A 17 -10.95 -2.91 4.56
CA PHE A 17 -11.74 -1.78 5.06
C PHE A 17 -10.88 -0.71 5.74
N LYS A 18 -9.88 -1.12 6.54
CA LYS A 18 -8.93 -0.20 7.15
C LYS A 18 -8.15 0.59 6.10
N VAL A 19 -7.67 -0.08 5.05
CA VAL A 19 -6.93 0.55 3.94
C VAL A 19 -7.80 1.56 3.22
N ALA A 20 -9.02 1.19 2.82
CA ALA A 20 -9.94 2.11 2.14
C ALA A 20 -10.21 3.40 2.95
N ARG A 21 -10.34 3.30 4.28
CA ARG A 21 -10.48 4.47 5.16
C ARG A 21 -9.20 5.31 5.20
N ARG A 22 -8.02 4.67 5.24
CA ARG A 22 -6.73 5.36 5.32
C ARG A 22 -6.36 6.09 4.05
N LEU A 23 -6.65 5.51 2.88
CA LEU A 23 -6.37 6.14 1.58
C LEU A 23 -7.06 7.51 1.44
N LYS A 24 -8.28 7.67 1.95
CA LYS A 24 -8.97 8.98 1.99
C LYS A 24 -8.24 10.04 2.81
N LEU A 25 -7.52 9.63 3.86
CA LEU A 25 -6.70 10.52 4.69
C LEU A 25 -5.33 10.77 4.04
N TRP A 26 -4.70 9.74 3.50
CA TRP A 26 -3.39 9.82 2.83
C TRP A 26 -3.43 10.74 1.62
N ALA A 27 -4.54 10.74 0.86
CA ALA A 27 -4.72 11.63 -0.27
C ALA A 27 -4.60 13.12 0.09
N LYS A 28 -4.85 13.47 1.37
CA LYS A 28 -4.76 14.83 1.91
C LYS A 28 -3.43 15.12 2.63
N ARG A 29 -2.53 14.13 2.69
CA ARG A 29 -1.29 14.14 3.48
C ARG A 29 -0.10 13.67 2.65
N PRO A 30 0.31 14.47 1.62
CA PRO A 30 1.38 14.09 0.69
C PRO A 30 2.75 13.94 1.35
N GLU A 31 2.93 14.46 2.56
CA GLU A 31 4.16 14.38 3.34
C GLU A 31 4.36 13.04 4.05
N GLN A 32 3.30 12.25 4.27
CA GLN A 32 3.42 10.97 4.96
C GLN A 32 4.12 9.92 4.08
N MET A 33 5.00 9.12 4.70
CA MET A 33 5.78 8.10 3.99
C MET A 33 4.92 7.10 3.23
N ASN A 34 3.82 6.64 3.83
CA ASN A 34 2.88 5.74 3.17
C ASN A 34 2.24 6.34 1.92
N THR A 35 1.88 7.63 1.95
CA THR A 35 1.42 8.39 0.79
C THR A 35 2.51 8.49 -0.27
N ARG A 36 3.74 8.84 0.12
CA ARG A 36 4.88 8.97 -0.80
C ARG A 36 5.20 7.65 -1.50
N ILE A 37 5.26 6.54 -0.76
CA ILE A 37 5.50 5.20 -1.30
C ILE A 37 4.40 4.83 -2.31
N LEU A 38 3.12 5.01 -1.96
CA LEU A 38 2.03 4.67 -2.89
C LEU A 38 2.05 5.54 -4.16
N LYS A 39 2.31 6.84 -4.03
CA LYS A 39 2.45 7.73 -5.21
C LYS A 39 3.63 7.34 -6.09
N ALA A 40 4.78 7.01 -5.49
CA ALA A 40 5.96 6.55 -6.22
C ALA A 40 5.66 5.26 -7.00
N PHE A 41 5.00 4.29 -6.37
CA PHE A 41 4.57 3.06 -7.04
C PHE A 41 3.66 3.36 -8.23
N LEU A 42 2.61 4.17 -8.04
CA LEU A 42 1.65 4.51 -9.09
C LEU A 42 2.30 5.22 -10.29
N LYS A 43 3.24 6.14 -10.01
CA LYS A 43 4.02 6.81 -11.05
C LYS A 43 4.87 5.81 -11.84
N LEU A 44 5.64 4.97 -11.15
CA LEU A 44 6.47 3.95 -11.80
C LEU A 44 5.64 2.97 -12.63
N SER A 45 4.47 2.55 -12.14
CA SER A 45 3.59 1.62 -12.85
C SER A 45 2.94 2.21 -14.10
N ASP A 46 2.83 3.53 -14.19
CA ASP A 46 2.31 4.23 -15.37
C ASP A 46 3.39 4.49 -16.42
N GLU A 47 4.64 4.68 -15.98
CA GLU A 47 5.77 5.05 -16.84
C GLU A 47 6.40 3.85 -17.56
N THR A 48 6.12 2.61 -17.13
CA THR A 48 6.73 1.42 -17.70
C THR A 48 5.74 0.28 -17.93
N ASP A 49 5.87 -0.41 -19.07
CA ASP A 49 5.22 -1.71 -19.31
C ASP A 49 5.82 -2.84 -18.44
N ARG A 50 6.87 -2.55 -17.67
CA ARG A 50 7.55 -3.52 -16.82
C ARG A 50 6.99 -3.50 -15.40
N LYS A 51 7.03 -4.66 -14.77
CA LYS A 51 6.72 -4.85 -13.35
C LYS A 51 7.68 -4.03 -12.47
N VAL A 52 7.12 -3.34 -11.48
CA VAL A 52 7.88 -2.53 -10.51
C VAL A 52 8.53 -3.45 -9.47
N SER A 53 9.83 -3.33 -9.27
CA SER A 53 10.52 -4.05 -8.19
C SER A 53 10.62 -3.24 -6.90
N GLU A 54 10.78 -3.92 -5.76
CA GLU A 54 10.98 -3.29 -4.45
C GLU A 54 12.22 -2.39 -4.44
N ALA A 55 13.30 -2.79 -5.13
CA ALA A 55 14.51 -1.98 -5.26
C ALA A 55 14.27 -0.68 -6.05
N GLN A 56 13.53 -0.75 -7.17
CA GLN A 56 13.17 0.44 -7.94
C GLN A 56 12.27 1.37 -7.14
N LEU A 57 11.27 0.81 -6.44
CA LEU A 57 10.38 1.59 -5.61
C LEU A 57 11.13 2.29 -4.48
N LYS A 58 12.06 1.60 -3.82
CA LYS A 58 12.93 2.19 -2.80
C LYS A 58 13.78 3.33 -3.35
N GLN A 59 14.35 3.13 -4.53
CA GLN A 59 15.16 4.15 -5.20
C GLN A 59 14.34 5.39 -5.58
N GLU A 60 13.12 5.22 -6.10
CA GLU A 60 12.22 6.33 -6.44
C GLU A 60 11.78 7.12 -5.20
N VAL A 61 11.58 6.45 -4.06
CA VAL A 61 11.25 7.13 -2.80
C VAL A 61 12.45 7.87 -2.22
N GLY A 62 13.64 7.25 -2.22
CA GLY A 62 14.90 7.90 -1.85
C GLY A 62 15.04 8.26 -0.37
N GLU A 63 14.23 7.70 0.53
CA GLU A 63 14.24 7.99 1.97
C GLU A 63 14.71 6.80 2.81
N ASP A 64 15.55 7.06 3.82
CA ASP A 64 16.20 6.03 4.66
C ASP A 64 15.20 5.14 5.42
N ASN A 65 14.02 5.67 5.75
CA ASN A 65 12.99 4.95 6.49
C ASN A 65 12.01 4.19 5.57
N PHE A 66 12.33 4.01 4.28
CA PHE A 66 11.50 3.26 3.34
C PHE A 66 11.17 1.85 3.87
N ASP A 67 12.17 1.07 4.28
CA ASP A 67 11.99 -0.35 4.59
C ASP A 67 11.00 -0.56 5.75
N ILE A 68 11.13 0.23 6.82
CA ILE A 68 10.26 0.14 8.00
C ILE A 68 8.82 0.59 7.70
N ASN A 69 8.62 1.47 6.72
CA ASN A 69 7.29 1.87 6.29
C ASN A 69 6.69 0.86 5.31
N PHE A 70 7.50 0.37 4.37
CA PHE A 70 7.06 -0.55 3.32
C PHE A 70 6.66 -1.91 3.89
N VAL A 71 7.40 -2.43 4.88
CA VAL A 71 7.02 -3.69 5.56
C VAL A 71 5.62 -3.60 6.19
N GLN A 72 5.24 -2.43 6.69
CA GLN A 72 3.91 -2.18 7.26
C GLN A 72 2.81 -1.97 6.21
N MET A 73 3.18 -1.85 4.94
CA MET A 73 2.27 -1.74 3.80
C MET A 73 2.16 -3.05 2.99
N LYS A 74 3.02 -4.04 3.23
CA LYS A 74 2.94 -5.37 2.56
C LYS A 74 2.45 -6.52 3.44
N ASN A 75 2.43 -6.32 4.76
CA ASN A 75 2.03 -7.34 5.74
C ASN A 75 0.74 -6.96 6.49
N ILE A 76 -0.11 -7.95 6.77
CA ILE A 76 -1.21 -7.80 7.73
C ILE A 76 -0.64 -8.02 9.14
N ALA A 77 -0.81 -7.03 10.01
CA ALA A 77 -0.44 -7.12 11.41
C ALA A 77 -1.27 -6.12 12.23
N GLU A 78 -1.38 -6.38 13.54
CA GLU A 78 -2.17 -5.55 14.48
C GLU A 78 -1.84 -4.05 14.37
N LYS A 79 -0.54 -3.71 14.25
CA LYS A 79 -0.02 -2.34 14.18
C LYS A 79 0.71 -2.05 12.88
N ASN A 80 0.02 -2.18 11.75
CA ASN A 80 0.57 -1.84 10.44
C ASN A 80 0.03 -0.51 9.88
N HIS A 81 0.52 -0.11 8.71
CA HIS A 81 0.06 1.05 7.94
C HIS A 81 -1.10 0.71 6.99
N GLY A 82 -1.49 -0.55 6.90
CA GLY A 82 -2.54 -1.03 6.02
C GLY A 82 -1.87 -1.78 4.88
N LYS A 83 -2.24 -3.04 4.65
CA LYS A 83 -1.71 -3.81 3.53
C LYS A 83 -2.24 -3.22 2.22
N VAL A 84 -1.36 -2.62 1.45
CA VAL A 84 -1.63 -2.06 0.12
C VAL A 84 -0.94 -2.88 -0.96
N PHE A 85 0.20 -3.48 -0.64
CA PHE A 85 1.03 -4.18 -1.60
C PHE A 85 1.05 -5.68 -1.37
N ASP A 86 1.16 -6.42 -2.46
CA ASP A 86 1.71 -7.76 -2.50
C ASP A 86 3.14 -7.71 -3.02
N VAL A 87 3.95 -8.66 -2.56
CA VAL A 87 5.31 -8.85 -3.03
C VAL A 87 5.51 -10.31 -3.42
N ASN A 88 5.83 -10.55 -4.69
CA ASN A 88 6.19 -11.87 -5.21
C ASN A 88 7.64 -11.86 -5.71
N GLY A 89 8.54 -12.49 -4.96
CA GLY A 89 9.97 -12.32 -5.18
C GLY A 89 10.37 -10.86 -4.95
N SER A 90 10.85 -10.19 -6.00
CA SER A 90 11.18 -8.76 -5.95
C SER A 90 10.08 -7.86 -6.50
N GLU A 91 9.04 -8.43 -7.11
CA GLU A 91 7.98 -7.68 -7.77
C GLU A 91 6.93 -7.19 -6.78
N VAL A 92 6.54 -5.92 -6.93
CA VAL A 92 5.51 -5.26 -6.12
C VAL A 92 4.26 -5.07 -6.97
N SER A 93 3.10 -5.40 -6.41
CA SER A 93 1.80 -5.15 -7.03
C SER A 93 0.80 -4.63 -6.00
N ILE A 94 -0.32 -4.05 -6.46
CA ILE A 94 -1.42 -3.68 -5.58
C ILE A 94 -2.11 -4.96 -5.10
N TRP A 95 -2.30 -5.07 -3.79
CA TRP A 95 -3.05 -6.16 -3.17
C TRP A 95 -4.50 -6.12 -3.70
N PRO A 96 -5.00 -7.19 -4.35
CA PRO A 96 -6.26 -7.13 -5.10
C PRO A 96 -7.49 -6.61 -4.31
N PRO A 97 -7.69 -6.94 -3.03
CA PRO A 97 -8.84 -6.46 -2.25
C PRO A 97 -8.95 -4.94 -2.13
N VAL A 98 -7.87 -4.19 -2.34
CA VAL A 98 -7.86 -2.72 -2.18
C VAL A 98 -7.68 -1.98 -3.51
N ALA A 99 -7.62 -2.68 -4.65
CA ALA A 99 -7.35 -2.10 -5.95
C ALA A 99 -8.31 -0.94 -6.31
N ALA A 100 -9.62 -1.13 -6.09
CA ALA A 100 -10.61 -0.09 -6.37
C ALA A 100 -10.39 1.18 -5.51
N ALA A 101 -10.01 1.02 -4.24
CA ALA A 101 -9.74 2.14 -3.35
C ALA A 101 -8.42 2.86 -3.71
N VAL A 102 -7.42 2.12 -4.19
CA VAL A 102 -6.17 2.68 -4.71
C VAL A 102 -6.42 3.49 -5.99
N GLU A 103 -7.31 3.05 -6.86
CA GLU A 103 -7.70 3.82 -8.06
C GLU A 103 -8.44 5.12 -7.70
N GLU A 104 -9.30 5.11 -6.68
CA GLU A 104 -9.94 6.34 -6.16
C GLU A 104 -8.89 7.31 -5.58
N PHE A 105 -7.93 6.78 -4.80
CA PHE A 105 -6.79 7.55 -4.30
C PHE A 105 -5.98 8.16 -5.45
N ARG A 106 -5.66 7.37 -6.49
CA ARG A 106 -4.90 7.81 -7.66
C ARG A 106 -5.58 8.99 -8.34
N ARG A 107 -6.87 8.88 -8.64
CA ARG A 107 -7.67 9.98 -9.20
C ARG A 107 -7.57 11.24 -8.33
N THR A 108 -7.66 11.09 -7.01
CA THR A 108 -7.60 12.25 -6.09
C THR A 108 -6.24 12.95 -6.11
N VAL A 109 -5.13 12.21 -6.19
CA VAL A 109 -3.78 12.79 -6.02
C VAL A 109 -3.07 13.14 -7.34
N PHE A 110 -3.56 12.63 -8.48
CA PHE A 110 -3.00 12.90 -9.81
C PHE A 110 -3.94 13.68 -10.74
N SER A 111 -5.22 13.87 -10.39
CA SER A 111 -6.06 14.82 -11.13
C SER A 111 -5.55 16.24 -10.92
N LYS A 112 -4.99 16.82 -11.99
CA LYS A 112 -4.96 18.26 -12.24
C LYS A 112 -6.20 18.64 -13.03
#